data_AF-A0A9D0KX72-F1
#
_entry.id   AF-A0A9D0KX72-F1
#
_cell.length_a   1.000
_cell.length_b   1.000
_cell.length_c   1.000
_cell.angle_alpha   90.00
_cell.angle_beta   90.00
_cell.angle_gamma   90.00
#
_symmetry.space_group_name_H-M   'P 1'
#
loop_
_entity.id
_entity.type
_entity.pdbx_description
1 polymer ?
#
loop_
_entity_poly.entity_id
_entity_poly.type
_entity_poly.pdbx_seq_one_letter_code
_entity_poly.pdbx_strand_id
1 'polypeptide(L)'
;TGSGILAVASAKLGAEVDAVDIQEEAVKECIENSWENEVKINCEKKSVEQINKKYDVVLANLQIDIFRNVFDRLPKLFDKHLIVSGIFKNKERDEIINTAKKNKLKIVKEISEQKEGELWYGFVFEQIH
;
A
#
# COMPACT_ATOMS: atom_id res chain seq x y z
N THR A 1 7.97 -0.05 -0.80
CA THR A 1 8.20 0.82 0.35
C THR A 1 9.25 1.80 -0.08
N GLY A 2 8.97 3.10 -0.08
CA GLY A 2 10.02 4.11 -0.29
C GLY A 2 10.88 4.21 0.97
N SER A 3 10.99 5.42 1.52
CA SER A 3 11.67 5.69 2.79
C SER A 3 11.24 4.84 4.00
N GLY A 4 10.09 4.13 3.93
CA GLY A 4 9.62 3.28 5.03
C GLY A 4 8.68 3.97 6.01
N ILE A 5 8.25 5.20 5.78
CA ILE A 5 7.44 5.96 6.74
C ILE A 5 6.13 5.26 7.18
N LEU A 6 5.40 4.61 6.26
CA LEU A 6 4.19 3.85 6.60
C LEU A 6 4.53 2.59 7.42
N ALA A 7 5.67 1.96 7.13
CA ALA A 7 6.15 0.80 7.86
C ALA A 7 6.57 1.19 9.29
N VAL A 8 7.28 2.31 9.45
CA VAL A 8 7.63 2.90 10.76
C VAL A 8 6.38 3.26 11.55
N ALA A 9 5.42 3.96 10.95
CA ALA A 9 4.18 4.30 11.62
C ALA A 9 3.42 3.05 12.10
N SER A 10 3.34 2.01 11.25
CA SER A 10 2.70 0.73 11.60
C SER A 10 3.42 0.02 12.74
N ALA A 11 4.75 -0.03 12.71
CA ALA A 11 5.56 -0.64 13.77
C ALA A 11 5.43 0.11 15.10
N LYS A 12 5.39 1.45 15.09
CA LYS A 12 5.12 2.27 16.28
C LYS A 12 3.73 2.03 16.88
N LEU A 13 2.77 1.60 16.07
CA LEU A 13 1.44 1.17 16.53
C LEU A 13 1.43 -0.28 17.04
N GLY A 14 2.58 -0.96 17.07
CA GLY A 14 2.74 -2.31 17.60
C GLY A 14 2.55 -3.42 16.57
N ALA A 15 2.50 -3.10 15.27
CA ALA A 15 2.41 -4.13 14.22
C ALA A 15 3.76 -4.81 13.97
N GLU A 16 3.73 -6.10 13.59
CA GLU A 16 4.83 -6.75 12.90
C GLU A 16 4.78 -6.37 11.42
N VAL A 17 5.88 -5.86 10.87
CA VAL A 17 5.85 -5.21 9.55
C VAL A 17 6.88 -5.83 8.59
N ASP A 18 6.37 -6.33 7.47
CA ASP A 18 7.15 -6.62 6.27
C ASP A 18 7.00 -5.44 5.30
N ALA A 19 8.12 -4.84 4.88
CA ALA A 19 8.14 -3.67 3.99
C ALA A 19 8.96 -4.00 2.73
N VAL A 20 8.32 -4.03 1.57
CA VAL A 20 8.98 -4.46 0.33
C VAL A 20 9.08 -3.37 -0.72
N ASP A 21 10.20 -3.29 -1.43
CA ASP A 21 10.35 -2.45 -2.63
C ASP A 21 11.20 -3.15 -3.70
N ILE A 22 11.10 -2.72 -4.95
CA ILE A 22 11.93 -3.24 -6.04
C ILE A 22 13.29 -2.53 -6.12
N GLN A 23 13.40 -1.33 -5.53
CA GLN A 23 14.62 -0.53 -5.55
C GLN A 23 15.48 -0.81 -4.31
N GLU A 24 16.76 -1.09 -4.54
CA GLU A 24 17.74 -1.33 -3.45
C GLU A 24 17.89 -0.12 -2.53
N GLU A 25 17.91 1.09 -3.11
CA GLU A 25 18.03 2.35 -2.38
C GLU A 25 16.93 2.49 -1.33
N ALA A 26 15.68 2.26 -1.74
CA ALA A 26 14.51 2.38 -0.87
C ALA A 26 14.52 1.35 0.28
N VAL A 27 15.06 0.15 0.05
CA VAL A 27 15.24 -0.85 1.11
C VAL A 27 16.27 -0.38 2.12
N LYS A 28 17.39 0.22 1.69
CA LYS A 28 18.38 0.79 2.61
C LYS A 28 17.80 1.94 3.42
N GLU A 29 17.10 2.87 2.79
CA GLU A 29 16.41 3.97 3.47
C GLU A 29 15.39 3.44 4.50
N CYS A 30 14.64 2.40 4.16
CA CYS A 30 13.70 1.74 5.08
C CYS A 30 14.41 1.20 6.33
N ILE A 31 15.58 0.56 6.15
CA ILE A 31 16.38 0.02 7.26
C ILE A 31 16.93 1.13 8.14
N GLU A 32 17.49 2.18 7.53
CA GLU A 32 18.03 3.35 8.25
C GLU A 32 16.93 4.05 9.05
N ASN A 33 15.77 4.33 8.43
CA ASN A 33 14.63 4.94 9.10
C ASN A 33 14.05 4.05 10.20
N SER A 34 14.05 2.73 10.02
CA SER A 34 13.66 1.78 11.06
C SER A 34 14.57 1.91 12.28
N TRP A 35 15.88 1.99 12.07
CA TRP A 35 16.87 2.14 13.13
C TRP A 35 16.76 3.49 13.85
N GLU A 36 16.67 4.60 13.11
CA GLU A 36 16.53 5.94 13.68
C GLU A 36 15.24 6.11 14.51
N ASN A 37 14.19 5.36 14.17
CA ASN A 37 12.92 5.39 14.87
C ASN A 37 12.77 4.31 15.95
N GLU A 38 13.84 3.55 16.23
CA GLU A 38 13.88 2.49 17.23
C GLU A 38 12.77 1.44 17.06
N VAL A 39 12.42 1.14 15.80
CA VAL A 39 11.43 0.12 15.45
C VAL A 39 12.08 -1.03 14.69
N LYS A 40 11.42 -2.20 14.72
CA LYS A 40 11.83 -3.37 13.95
C LYS A 40 10.90 -3.57 12.76
N ILE A 41 11.46 -3.47 11.56
CA ILE A 41 10.77 -3.69 10.29
C ILE A 41 11.60 -4.69 9.48
N ASN A 42 10.97 -5.67 8.86
CA ASN A 42 11.62 -6.54 7.88
C ASN A 42 11.57 -5.87 6.50
N CYS A 43 12.59 -5.08 6.17
CA CYS A 43 12.70 -4.42 4.87
C CYS A 43 13.36 -5.37 3.86
N GLU A 44 12.71 -5.66 2.72
CA GLU A 44 13.21 -6.60 1.72
C GLU A 44 13.08 -6.06 0.29
N LYS A 45 14.08 -6.36 -0.55
CA LYS A 45 13.98 -6.09 -1.98
C LYS A 45 13.15 -7.17 -2.67
N LYS A 46 11.88 -6.90 -2.88
CA LYS A 46 10.91 -7.79 -3.52
C LYS A 46 9.87 -7.00 -4.27
N SER A 47 9.43 -7.56 -5.40
CA SER A 47 8.21 -7.12 -6.04
C SER A 47 6.98 -7.75 -5.36
N VAL A 48 5.79 -7.19 -5.63
CA VAL A 48 4.53 -7.76 -5.15
C VAL A 48 4.38 -9.22 -5.60
N GLU A 49 4.96 -9.55 -6.76
CA GLU A 49 4.92 -10.88 -7.36
C GLU A 49 5.68 -11.96 -6.58
N GLN A 50 6.55 -11.57 -5.66
CA GLN A 50 7.38 -12.48 -4.89
C GLN A 50 6.84 -12.71 -3.47
N ILE A 51 5.76 -12.02 -3.10
CA ILE A 51 5.13 -12.13 -1.78
C ILE A 51 4.20 -13.35 -1.75
N ASN A 52 4.54 -14.36 -0.95
CA ASN A 52 3.73 -15.56 -0.75
C ASN A 52 3.00 -15.61 0.60
N LYS A 53 3.20 -14.58 1.44
CA LYS A 53 2.56 -14.43 2.76
C LYS A 53 1.28 -13.61 2.62
N LYS A 54 0.31 -13.89 3.50
CA LYS A 54 -0.92 -13.11 3.65
C LYS A 54 -0.84 -12.30 4.94
N TYR A 55 -1.41 -11.09 4.93
CA TYR A 55 -1.35 -10.12 6.01
C TYR A 55 -2.75 -9.73 6.48
N ASP A 56 -2.90 -9.37 7.75
CA ASP A 56 -4.14 -8.75 8.21
C ASP A 56 -4.44 -7.46 7.44
N VAL A 57 -3.40 -6.64 7.22
CA VAL A 57 -3.50 -5.35 6.53
C VAL A 57 -2.39 -5.22 5.49
N VAL A 58 -2.74 -4.78 4.29
CA VAL A 58 -1.78 -4.37 3.26
C VAL A 58 -1.92 -2.87 3.01
N LEU A 59 -0.80 -2.14 3.09
CA LEU A 59 -0.72 -0.72 2.77
C LEU A 59 0.04 -0.55 1.45
N ALA A 60 -0.58 0.13 0.48
CA ALA A 60 0.03 0.41 -0.81
C ALA A 60 -0.17 1.90 -1.18
N ASN A 61 0.90 2.69 -1.11
CA ASN A 61 0.93 4.03 -1.65
C ASN A 61 1.81 4.01 -2.92
N LEU A 62 1.18 3.87 -4.08
CA LEU A 62 1.84 3.63 -5.36
C LEU A 62 1.25 4.53 -6.45
N GLN A 63 2.02 4.77 -7.52
CA GLN A 63 1.51 5.41 -8.71
C GLN A 63 0.55 4.50 -9.49
N ILE A 64 -0.38 5.08 -10.25
CA ILE A 64 -1.41 4.32 -10.97
C ILE A 64 -0.83 3.29 -11.95
N ASP A 65 0.30 3.60 -12.60
CA ASP A 65 0.94 2.68 -13.54
C ASP A 65 1.44 1.39 -12.86
N ILE A 66 1.84 1.48 -11.60
CA ILE A 66 2.20 0.28 -10.82
C ILE A 66 0.95 -0.49 -10.46
N PHE A 67 -0.12 0.20 -10.01
CA PHE A 67 -1.39 -0.46 -9.71
C PHE A 67 -1.95 -1.23 -10.90
N ARG A 68 -1.88 -0.69 -12.12
CA ARG A 68 -2.31 -1.38 -13.35
C ARG A 68 -1.69 -2.76 -13.52
N ASN A 69 -0.46 -2.96 -13.02
CA ASN A 69 0.27 -4.22 -13.14
C ASN A 69 0.02 -5.15 -11.95
N VAL A 70 -0.14 -4.61 -10.73
CA VAL A 70 -0.11 -5.42 -9.49
C VAL A 70 -1.46 -5.58 -8.81
N PHE A 71 -2.47 -4.76 -9.14
CA PHE A 71 -3.71 -4.69 -8.36
C PHE A 71 -4.45 -6.02 -8.29
N ASP A 72 -4.53 -6.76 -9.40
CA ASP A 72 -5.21 -8.07 -9.47
C ASP A 72 -4.57 -9.13 -8.53
N ARG A 73 -3.36 -8.88 -8.03
CA ARG A 73 -2.70 -9.74 -7.03
C ARG A 73 -2.98 -9.34 -5.59
N LEU A 74 -3.22 -8.06 -5.31
CA LEU A 74 -3.42 -7.54 -3.96
C LEU A 74 -4.52 -8.28 -3.17
N PRO A 75 -5.68 -8.66 -3.75
CA PRO A 75 -6.71 -9.44 -3.04
C PRO A 75 -6.22 -10.76 -2.41
N LYS A 76 -5.13 -11.34 -2.92
CA LYS A 76 -4.55 -12.58 -2.37
C LYS A 76 -3.65 -12.33 -1.16
N LEU A 77 -3.22 -11.10 -0.94
CA LEU A 77 -2.20 -10.74 0.05
C LEU A 77 -2.78 -10.21 1.37
N PHE A 78 -4.08 -9.90 1.44
CA PHE A 78 -4.69 -9.38 2.66
C PHE A 78 -5.92 -10.16 3.11
N ASP A 79 -6.13 -10.23 4.42
CA ASP A 79 -7.30 -10.86 5.06
C ASP A 79 -8.36 -9.85 5.50
N LYS A 80 -7.97 -8.77 6.20
CA LYS A 80 -8.92 -7.79 6.73
C LYS A 80 -9.01 -6.57 5.83
N HIS A 81 -7.93 -5.80 5.68
CA HIS A 81 -7.98 -4.53 4.97
C HIS A 81 -6.88 -4.37 3.92
N LEU A 82 -7.24 -3.81 2.78
CA LEU A 82 -6.30 -3.23 1.82
C LEU A 82 -6.47 -1.71 1.83
N ILE A 83 -5.39 -0.99 2.12
CA ILE A 83 -5.38 0.47 2.10
C ILE A 83 -4.53 0.93 0.93
N VAL A 84 -5.15 1.69 0.03
CA VAL A 84 -4.52 2.20 -1.20
C VAL A 84 -4.49 3.73 -1.16
N SER A 85 -3.36 4.31 -1.52
CA SER A 85 -3.19 5.76 -1.72
C SER A 85 -2.30 6.03 -2.94
N GLY A 86 -2.07 7.30 -3.25
CA GLY A 86 -1.28 7.73 -4.42
C GLY A 86 -2.11 7.85 -5.70
N ILE A 87 -3.44 7.98 -5.56
CA ILE A 87 -4.38 8.02 -6.67
C ILE A 87 -4.68 9.47 -7.04
N PHE A 88 -4.25 9.91 -8.23
CA PHE A 88 -4.29 11.30 -8.65
C PHE A 88 -5.48 11.61 -9.56
N LYS A 89 -6.31 12.56 -9.13
CA LYS A 89 -7.51 13.05 -9.85
C LYS A 89 -8.57 11.96 -10.08
N ASN A 90 -9.72 12.41 -10.60
CA ASN A 90 -10.92 11.58 -10.76
C ASN A 90 -10.70 10.38 -11.69
N LYS A 91 -9.86 10.54 -12.73
CA LYS A 91 -9.64 9.47 -13.72
C LYS A 91 -9.00 8.24 -13.08
N GLU A 92 -7.95 8.41 -12.28
CA GLU A 92 -7.28 7.28 -11.61
C GLU A 92 -8.16 6.70 -10.50
N ARG A 93 -8.92 7.55 -9.80
CA ARG A 93 -9.95 7.12 -8.84
C ARG A 93 -10.93 6.15 -9.49
N ASP A 94 -11.52 6.53 -10.63
CA ASP A 94 -12.54 5.71 -11.28
C ASP A 94 -11.96 4.39 -11.77
N GLU A 95 -10.70 4.39 -12.21
CA GLU A 95 -9.96 3.19 -12.58
C GLU A 95 -9.76 2.23 -11.40
N ILE A 96 -9.34 2.75 -10.24
CA ILE A 96 -9.18 1.97 -9.01
C ILE A 96 -10.52 1.39 -8.55
N ILE A 97 -11.60 2.17 -8.57
CA ILE A 97 -12.94 1.70 -8.19
C ILE A 97 -13.40 0.56 -9.11
N ASN A 98 -13.21 0.69 -10.42
CA ASN A 98 -13.58 -0.34 -11.38
C ASN A 98 -12.74 -1.62 -11.21
N THR A 99 -11.45 -1.46 -10.95
CA THR A 99 -10.53 -2.59 -10.71
C THR A 99 -10.85 -3.30 -9.40
N ALA A 100 -11.18 -2.57 -8.34
CA ALA A 100 -11.64 -3.13 -7.07
C ALA A 100 -12.92 -3.96 -7.24
N LYS A 101 -13.91 -3.44 -7.98
CA LYS A 101 -15.17 -4.16 -8.29
C LYS A 101 -14.90 -5.46 -9.05
N LYS A 102 -14.05 -5.42 -10.10
CA LYS A 102 -13.63 -6.61 -10.86
C LYS A 102 -13.03 -7.68 -9.95
N ASN A 103 -12.28 -7.26 -8.94
CA ASN A 103 -11.62 -8.13 -7.96
C ASN A 103 -12.47 -8.50 -6.74
N LYS A 104 -13.79 -8.25 -6.78
CA LYS A 104 -14.72 -8.54 -5.68
C LYS A 104 -14.32 -7.88 -4.36
N LEU A 105 -13.86 -6.63 -4.43
CA LEU A 105 -13.56 -5.82 -3.27
C LEU A 105 -14.67 -4.80 -3.04
N LYS A 106 -15.07 -4.62 -1.78
CA LYS A 106 -15.97 -3.54 -1.35
C LYS A 106 -15.15 -2.36 -0.85
N ILE A 107 -15.61 -1.15 -1.13
CA ILE A 107 -15.05 0.08 -0.59
C ILE A 107 -15.65 0.30 0.79
N VAL A 108 -14.81 0.23 1.82
CA VAL A 108 -15.20 0.52 3.21
C VAL A 108 -15.10 2.02 3.47
N LYS A 109 -14.07 2.65 2.92
CA LYS A 109 -13.84 4.08 3.05
C LYS A 109 -13.17 4.63 1.81
N GLU A 110 -13.58 5.82 1.40
CA GLU A 110 -12.92 6.66 0.42
C GLU A 110 -12.63 8.01 1.09
N ILE A 111 -11.42 8.50 0.94
CA ILE A 111 -11.01 9.85 1.36
C ILE A 111 -10.36 10.57 0.20
N SER A 112 -10.45 11.90 0.22
CA SER A 112 -9.77 12.76 -0.73
C SER A 112 -9.11 13.93 -0.03
N GLU A 113 -7.96 14.34 -0.52
CA GLU A 113 -7.25 15.52 -0.05
C GLU A 113 -6.92 16.42 -1.25
N GLN A 114 -7.27 17.70 -1.14
CA GLN A 114 -6.94 18.70 -2.14
C GLN A 114 -5.92 19.69 -1.58
N LYS A 115 -4.76 19.79 -2.22
CA LYS A 115 -3.70 20.72 -1.84
C LYS A 115 -3.11 21.35 -3.10
N GLU A 116 -3.02 22.68 -3.14
CA GLU A 116 -2.41 23.41 -4.26
C GLU A 116 -2.99 23.06 -5.65
N GLY A 117 -4.29 22.72 -5.70
CA GLY A 117 -4.96 22.31 -6.94
C GLY A 117 -4.75 20.85 -7.33
N GLU A 118 -3.94 20.10 -6.59
CA GLU A 118 -3.78 18.66 -6.70
C GLU A 118 -4.81 17.94 -5.85
N LEU A 119 -5.46 16.92 -6.43
CA LEU A 119 -6.49 16.13 -5.78
C LEU A 119 -6.03 14.68 -5.71
N TRP A 120 -5.86 14.20 -4.49
CA TRP A 120 -5.41 12.83 -4.20
C TRP A 120 -6.51 12.05 -3.51
N TYR A 121 -6.57 10.75 -3.79
CA TYR A 121 -7.53 9.83 -3.20
C TYR A 121 -6.83 8.71 -2.42
N GLY A 122 -7.49 8.29 -1.35
CA GLY A 122 -7.15 7.10 -0.58
C GLY A 122 -8.38 6.23 -0.36
N PHE A 123 -8.18 4.92 -0.31
CA PHE A 123 -9.24 3.93 -0.19
C PHE A 123 -8.90 2.88 0.87
N VAL A 124 -9.93 2.40 1.55
CA VAL A 124 -9.90 1.19 2.36
C VAL A 124 -10.85 0.18 1.72
N PHE A 125 -10.34 -1.01 1.44
CA PHE A 125 -11.09 -2.11 0.85
C PHE A 125 -11.13 -3.32 1.78
N GLU A 126 -12.20 -4.10 1.64
CA GLU A 126 -12.41 -5.42 2.24
C GLU A 126 -12.84 -6.41 1.15
N GLN A 127 -12.64 -7.70 1.38
CA GLN A 127 -13.15 -8.74 0.48
C GLN A 127 -14.69 -8.80 0.55
N ILE A 128 -15.34 -9.08 -0.58
CA ILE A 128 -16.78 -9.44 -0.61
C ILE A 128 -16.86 -10.95 -0.40
N HIS A 129 -17.45 -11.37 0.71
CA HIS A 129 -17.83 -12.76 0.98
C HIS A 129 -19.08 -13.16 0.21
#